data_AF-A0A7K4HBE0-F1
#
_entry.id   AF-A0A7K4HBE0-F1
#
_cell.length_a   1.000
_cell.length_b   1.000
_cell.length_c   1.000
_cell.angle_alpha   90.00
_cell.angle_beta   90.00
_cell.angle_gamma   90.00
#
_symmetry.space_group_name_H-M   'P 1'
#
loop_
_entity.id
_entity.type
_entity.pdbx_description
1 polymer ?
#
loop_
_entity_poly.entity_id
_entity_poly.type
_entity_poly.pdbx_seq_one_letter_code
_entity_poly.pdbx_strand_id
1 'polypeptide(L)'
;MDLAVSSLIELMEAQELYFYKNATQSSGLIGNNDVVILKVNGQWPYNGGTNTDLVKSVIKAIVGHPDGFTGEVIITDNGQGQGSMDHAQTNSYYHDQSNSEVGGMFGSYHVSAFLWDTIRSRTVADFNDADFRDGYVRNTTWNSDTEIYVSYPKFTTEHGTHVSFKEGVWDNTTGFDSDRLKVINMPVLKSHFIYGVTGCIKHYMGVPQGYIAPSVHITIPHEHFSIAQGGLATLMVETRAPILNILDMIWINANPLESSSKRGPYGNYDYTTYTDIIGASQDPVALDYWASKNVLIPVAMLSYVTYSSLDPDYEPLSPQYVGYGQMEESFHNYLRRSKDVLNDAGLQATMNQTKMNVFVTELEALKESDPNALDPLALVLVVILPISAGIIVTVVVIMKRRRK
;
A
#
# COMPACT_ATOMS: atom_id res chain seq x y z
N MET A 1 -15.73 6.18 7.07
CA MET A 1 -14.44 6.23 6.36
C MET A 1 -13.89 7.65 6.24
N ASP A 2 -14.63 8.64 5.71
CA ASP A 2 -14.14 10.03 5.58
C ASP A 2 -13.52 10.59 6.87
N LEU A 3 -14.21 10.42 8.01
CA LEU A 3 -13.69 10.85 9.32
C LEU A 3 -12.36 10.16 9.68
N ALA A 4 -12.19 8.87 9.38
CA ALA A 4 -10.94 8.17 9.66
C ALA A 4 -9.78 8.73 8.82
N VAL A 5 -10.00 8.94 7.53
CA VAL A 5 -8.97 9.54 6.65
C VAL A 5 -8.62 10.95 7.11
N SER A 6 -9.61 11.78 7.46
CA SER A 6 -9.35 13.11 8.02
C SER A 6 -8.57 13.04 9.34
N SER A 7 -8.94 12.15 10.27
CA SER A 7 -8.21 11.96 11.53
C SER A 7 -6.79 11.42 11.32
N LEU A 8 -6.58 10.56 10.31
CA LEU A 8 -5.27 10.05 9.96
C LEU A 8 -4.37 11.17 9.42
N ILE A 9 -4.92 12.05 8.56
CA ILE A 9 -4.22 13.24 8.07
C ILE A 9 -3.88 14.19 9.23
N GLU A 10 -4.84 14.49 10.12
CA GLU A 10 -4.60 15.34 11.30
C GLU A 10 -3.49 14.75 12.21
N LEU A 11 -3.47 13.43 12.37
CA LEU A 11 -2.45 12.73 13.15
C LEU A 11 -1.05 12.85 12.49
N MET A 12 -0.98 12.71 11.16
CA MET A 12 0.26 12.90 10.40
C MET A 12 0.77 14.35 10.54
N GLU A 13 -0.12 15.33 10.39
CA GLU A 13 0.20 16.76 10.51
C GLU A 13 0.71 17.12 11.91
N ALA A 14 0.18 16.50 12.96
CA ALA A 14 0.64 16.67 14.33
C ALA A 14 2.09 16.18 14.54
N GLN A 15 2.64 15.39 13.62
CA GLN A 15 4.05 14.96 13.59
C GLN A 15 4.79 15.51 12.36
N GLU A 16 4.37 16.69 11.87
CA GLU A 16 5.02 17.44 10.79
C GLU A 16 5.03 16.75 9.41
N LEU A 17 4.22 15.71 9.22
CA LEU A 17 3.98 15.08 7.92
C LEU A 17 2.70 15.64 7.30
N TYR A 18 2.82 16.69 6.50
CA TYR A 18 1.69 17.39 5.91
C TYR A 18 1.17 16.70 4.64
N PHE A 19 -0.13 16.44 4.57
CA PHE A 19 -0.73 15.83 3.38
C PHE A 19 -0.75 16.79 2.18
N TYR A 20 -1.13 18.06 2.42
CA TYR A 20 -1.26 19.08 1.38
C TYR A 20 -0.01 19.95 1.26
N LYS A 21 0.47 20.14 0.04
CA LYS A 21 1.54 21.07 -0.32
C LYS A 21 0.93 22.39 -0.79
N ASN A 22 1.20 23.46 -0.05
CA ASN A 22 0.75 24.80 -0.38
C ASN A 22 1.80 25.85 0.01
N ALA A 23 1.49 27.13 -0.18
CA ALA A 23 2.42 28.22 0.11
C ALA A 23 2.85 28.29 1.58
N THR A 24 1.99 27.85 2.51
CA THR A 24 2.27 27.84 3.96
C THR A 24 2.89 26.52 4.44
N GLN A 25 2.74 25.42 3.68
CA GLN A 25 3.23 24.07 3.97
C GLN A 25 3.94 23.52 2.73
N SER A 26 5.14 24.05 2.45
CA SER A 26 5.91 23.68 1.26
C SER A 26 6.46 22.25 1.27
N SER A 27 6.53 21.62 2.46
CA SER A 27 6.92 20.21 2.66
C SER A 27 5.77 19.21 2.49
N GLY A 28 4.57 19.68 2.16
CA GLY A 28 3.42 18.80 1.95
C GLY A 28 3.65 17.79 0.82
N LEU A 29 2.95 16.66 0.92
CA LEU A 29 3.14 15.53 0.02
C LEU A 29 2.51 15.74 -1.36
N ILE A 30 1.34 16.38 -1.42
CA ILE A 30 0.52 16.50 -2.64
C ILE A 30 0.20 17.97 -2.89
N GLY A 31 0.68 18.49 -4.02
CA GLY A 31 0.32 19.80 -4.55
C GLY A 31 -1.01 19.77 -5.31
N ASN A 32 -1.58 20.95 -5.52
CA ASN A 32 -2.92 21.10 -6.07
C ASN A 32 -3.03 20.73 -7.57
N ASN A 33 -1.91 20.60 -8.29
CA ASN A 33 -1.84 20.28 -9.71
C ASN A 33 -1.09 18.96 -9.99
N ASP A 34 -0.79 18.19 -8.95
CA ASP A 34 -0.09 16.90 -9.04
C ASP A 34 -0.94 15.84 -9.73
N VAL A 35 -0.27 14.89 -10.39
CA VAL A 35 -0.88 13.65 -10.87
C VAL A 35 -0.63 12.58 -9.81
N VAL A 36 -1.68 12.07 -9.18
CA VAL A 36 -1.60 11.15 -8.05
C VAL A 36 -2.07 9.76 -8.46
N ILE A 37 -1.15 8.81 -8.48
CA ILE A 37 -1.45 7.39 -8.60
C ILE A 37 -1.90 6.85 -7.24
N LEU A 38 -3.09 6.25 -7.20
CA LEU A 38 -3.52 5.38 -6.11
C LEU A 38 -3.28 3.93 -6.55
N LYS A 39 -2.16 3.36 -6.09
CA LYS A 39 -1.82 1.98 -6.39
C LYS A 39 -2.58 1.08 -5.42
N VAL A 40 -3.68 0.50 -5.89
CA VAL A 40 -4.57 -0.38 -5.12
C VAL A 40 -4.21 -1.85 -5.34
N ASN A 41 -4.84 -2.76 -4.60
CA ASN A 41 -4.86 -4.18 -4.88
C ASN A 41 -6.10 -4.49 -5.72
N GLY A 42 -5.92 -4.52 -7.03
CA GLY A 42 -6.96 -4.87 -7.99
C GLY A 42 -6.93 -6.35 -8.38
N GLN A 43 -6.03 -7.16 -7.83
CA GLN A 43 -5.88 -8.58 -8.19
C GLN A 43 -7.04 -9.44 -7.70
N TRP A 44 -7.56 -9.17 -6.50
CA TRP A 44 -8.52 -10.05 -5.83
C TRP A 44 -9.85 -9.34 -5.56
N PRO A 45 -10.99 -10.01 -5.77
CA PRO A 45 -12.29 -9.54 -5.29
C PRO A 45 -12.40 -9.70 -3.77
N TYR A 46 -13.57 -9.35 -3.23
CA TYR A 46 -13.89 -9.47 -1.80
C TYR A 46 -12.90 -8.69 -0.94
N ASN A 47 -12.70 -9.10 0.31
CA ASN A 47 -11.70 -8.57 1.23
C ASN A 47 -10.26 -8.97 0.88
N GLY A 48 -10.04 -9.51 -0.33
CA GLY A 48 -8.71 -9.68 -0.91
C GLY A 48 -8.19 -8.42 -1.61
N GLY A 49 -9.08 -7.52 -2.05
CA GLY A 49 -8.73 -6.25 -2.68
C GLY A 49 -8.63 -5.11 -1.67
N THR A 50 -8.14 -3.95 -2.11
CA THR A 50 -8.13 -2.72 -1.29
C THR A 50 -9.55 -2.23 -1.08
N ASN A 51 -9.85 -1.76 0.12
CA ASN A 51 -11.17 -1.26 0.47
C ASN A 51 -11.59 -0.04 -0.39
N THR A 52 -12.68 -0.14 -1.14
CA THR A 52 -13.09 0.92 -2.08
C THR A 52 -13.72 2.12 -1.37
N ASP A 53 -14.24 1.95 -0.14
CA ASP A 53 -14.64 3.10 0.69
C ASP A 53 -13.41 3.90 1.14
N LEU A 54 -12.30 3.24 1.45
CA LEU A 54 -11.03 3.91 1.76
C LEU A 54 -10.49 4.65 0.53
N VAL A 55 -10.47 3.99 -0.65
CA VAL A 55 -10.07 4.64 -1.92
C VAL A 55 -10.90 5.90 -2.17
N LYS A 56 -12.23 5.81 -2.06
CA LYS A 56 -13.16 6.94 -2.19
C LYS A 56 -12.82 8.08 -1.23
N SER A 57 -12.58 7.79 0.06
CA SER A 57 -12.26 8.80 1.05
C SER A 57 -10.89 9.45 0.82
N VAL A 58 -9.89 8.71 0.35
CA VAL A 58 -8.58 9.26 -0.03
C VAL A 58 -8.69 10.16 -1.26
N ILE A 59 -9.44 9.76 -2.29
CA ILE A 59 -9.73 10.63 -3.44
C ILE A 59 -10.40 11.91 -2.98
N LYS A 60 -11.42 11.81 -2.11
CA LYS A 60 -12.11 12.96 -1.55
C LYS A 60 -11.17 13.92 -0.82
N ALA A 61 -10.19 13.42 -0.07
CA ALA A 61 -9.17 14.25 0.55
C ALA A 61 -8.30 14.97 -0.50
N ILE A 62 -7.81 14.24 -1.52
CA ILE A 62 -6.97 14.81 -2.59
C ILE A 62 -7.72 15.90 -3.37
N VAL A 63 -8.92 15.62 -3.87
CA VAL A 63 -9.70 16.60 -4.65
C VAL A 63 -10.21 17.77 -3.79
N GLY A 64 -10.30 17.54 -2.48
CA GLY A 64 -10.58 18.55 -1.45
C GLY A 64 -9.38 19.43 -1.07
N HIS A 65 -8.28 19.40 -1.84
CA HIS A 65 -7.10 20.22 -1.60
C HIS A 65 -7.48 21.70 -1.29
N PRO A 66 -6.93 22.33 -0.24
CA PRO A 66 -7.36 23.66 0.22
C PRO A 66 -7.18 24.77 -0.84
N ASP A 67 -6.18 24.64 -1.70
CA ASP A 67 -5.94 25.56 -2.83
C ASP A 67 -6.75 25.23 -4.10
N GLY A 68 -7.67 24.25 -4.03
CA GLY A 68 -8.44 23.72 -5.15
C GLY A 68 -7.62 22.76 -6.03
N PHE A 69 -8.10 21.53 -6.21
CA PHE A 69 -7.40 20.52 -6.99
C PHE A 69 -7.67 20.64 -8.50
N THR A 70 -6.61 20.72 -9.28
CA THR A 70 -6.61 20.84 -10.75
C THR A 70 -5.79 19.73 -11.43
N GLY A 71 -5.17 18.87 -10.62
CA GLY A 71 -4.41 17.72 -11.07
C GLY A 71 -5.29 16.56 -11.51
N GLU A 72 -4.75 15.35 -11.41
CA GLU A 72 -5.44 14.12 -11.80
C GLU A 72 -5.20 13.04 -10.74
N VAL A 73 -6.18 12.17 -10.52
CA VAL A 73 -6.06 10.98 -9.67
C VAL A 73 -6.31 9.73 -10.50
N ILE A 74 -5.40 8.75 -10.42
CA ILE A 74 -5.42 7.53 -11.24
C ILE A 74 -5.42 6.32 -10.32
N ILE A 75 -6.53 5.57 -10.28
CA ILE A 75 -6.61 4.30 -9.56
C ILE A 75 -6.05 3.20 -10.45
N THR A 76 -5.03 2.47 -9.98
CA THR A 76 -4.33 1.53 -10.86
C THR A 76 -3.70 0.37 -10.11
N ASP A 77 -3.50 -0.73 -10.82
CA ASP A 77 -2.74 -1.90 -10.37
C ASP A 77 -2.39 -2.78 -11.58
N ASN A 78 -1.33 -3.59 -11.43
CA ASN A 78 -1.12 -4.80 -12.21
C ASN A 78 -1.53 -5.98 -11.32
N GLY A 79 -2.72 -6.53 -11.55
CA GLY A 79 -3.22 -7.73 -10.90
C GLY A 79 -2.60 -9.02 -11.46
N GLN A 80 -1.48 -8.91 -12.17
CA GLN A 80 -0.64 -10.01 -12.63
C GLN A 80 -1.37 -10.94 -13.61
N GLY A 81 -2.32 -10.40 -14.38
CA GLY A 81 -3.14 -11.12 -15.34
C GLY A 81 -4.47 -11.64 -14.78
N GLN A 82 -4.79 -11.34 -13.53
CA GLN A 82 -6.05 -11.66 -12.88
C GLN A 82 -6.75 -10.41 -12.33
N GLY A 83 -6.20 -9.22 -12.59
CA GLY A 83 -6.71 -7.97 -12.05
C GLY A 83 -7.99 -7.49 -12.71
N SER A 84 -8.75 -6.71 -11.94
CA SER A 84 -9.90 -5.95 -12.42
C SER A 84 -10.04 -4.66 -11.61
N MET A 85 -10.47 -3.59 -12.28
CA MET A 85 -10.95 -2.37 -11.62
C MET A 85 -12.47 -2.39 -11.42
N ASP A 86 -13.14 -3.37 -12.03
CA ASP A 86 -14.60 -3.57 -12.09
C ASP A 86 -15.01 -4.89 -11.40
N HIS A 87 -14.39 -5.22 -10.26
CA HIS A 87 -14.81 -6.39 -9.48
C HIS A 87 -16.27 -6.22 -9.05
N ALA A 88 -17.12 -7.21 -9.36
CA ALA A 88 -18.54 -7.20 -9.00
C ALA A 88 -18.79 -7.33 -7.48
N GLN A 89 -17.77 -7.80 -6.74
CA GLN A 89 -17.78 -7.93 -5.29
C GLN A 89 -16.46 -7.42 -4.73
N THR A 90 -16.50 -6.33 -3.98
CA THR A 90 -15.31 -5.61 -3.49
C THR A 90 -15.18 -5.63 -1.97
N ASN A 91 -14.01 -5.25 -1.48
CA ASN A 91 -13.77 -4.92 -0.08
C ASN A 91 -14.41 -3.55 0.19
N SER A 92 -15.57 -3.52 0.85
CA SER A 92 -16.31 -2.29 1.15
C SER A 92 -17.49 -2.65 2.05
N TYR A 93 -18.18 -1.65 2.58
CA TYR A 93 -19.47 -1.88 3.23
C TYR A 93 -20.57 -2.25 2.23
N TYR A 94 -20.49 -1.68 1.03
CA TYR A 94 -21.39 -1.94 -0.10
C TYR A 94 -20.59 -2.66 -1.19
N HIS A 95 -20.66 -3.99 -1.18
CA HIS A 95 -19.80 -4.87 -1.97
C HIS A 95 -19.91 -4.67 -3.48
N ASP A 96 -20.90 -3.95 -3.97
CA ASP A 96 -21.15 -3.65 -5.38
C ASP A 96 -20.54 -2.30 -5.81
N GLN A 97 -19.53 -1.79 -5.10
CA GLN A 97 -18.81 -0.56 -5.42
C GLN A 97 -17.38 -0.87 -5.88
N SER A 98 -17.15 -0.90 -7.20
CA SER A 98 -15.86 -1.12 -7.83
C SER A 98 -14.94 0.12 -7.83
N ASN A 99 -13.66 -0.06 -8.17
CA ASN A 99 -12.71 1.06 -8.25
C ASN A 99 -13.07 2.01 -9.40
N SER A 100 -13.51 1.49 -10.54
CA SER A 100 -13.98 2.31 -11.67
C SER A 100 -15.21 3.14 -11.29
N GLU A 101 -16.18 2.54 -10.58
CA GLU A 101 -17.37 3.26 -10.09
C GLU A 101 -16.99 4.35 -9.09
N VAL A 102 -16.05 4.07 -8.17
CA VAL A 102 -15.50 5.10 -7.28
C VAL A 102 -14.89 6.25 -8.07
N GLY A 103 -14.10 5.99 -9.11
CA GLY A 103 -13.58 7.05 -9.99
C GLY A 103 -14.69 7.89 -10.61
N GLY A 104 -15.73 7.23 -11.13
CA GLY A 104 -16.90 7.88 -11.73
C GLY A 104 -17.70 8.77 -10.77
N MET A 105 -17.66 8.54 -9.46
CA MET A 105 -18.32 9.40 -8.46
C MET A 105 -17.72 10.81 -8.41
N PHE A 106 -16.49 11.00 -8.90
CA PHE A 106 -15.77 12.26 -8.89
C PHE A 106 -15.70 12.91 -10.28
N GLY A 107 -16.66 12.66 -11.18
CA GLY A 107 -16.62 13.12 -12.58
C GLY A 107 -16.55 14.65 -12.81
N SER A 108 -16.63 15.48 -11.78
CA SER A 108 -16.28 16.91 -11.84
C SER A 108 -14.78 17.19 -11.78
N TYR A 109 -13.98 16.17 -11.47
CA TYR A 109 -12.52 16.17 -11.40
C TYR A 109 -11.95 15.15 -12.39
N HIS A 110 -10.65 15.23 -12.68
CA HIS A 110 -9.96 14.20 -13.46
C HIS A 110 -9.61 13.02 -12.55
N VAL A 111 -10.54 12.08 -12.40
CA VAL A 111 -10.35 10.86 -11.62
C VAL A 111 -10.73 9.67 -12.51
N SER A 112 -9.77 8.78 -12.73
CA SER A 112 -9.94 7.62 -13.62
C SER A 112 -9.37 6.35 -13.01
N ALA A 113 -9.82 5.20 -13.51
CA ALA A 113 -9.20 3.90 -13.23
C ALA A 113 -8.45 3.41 -14.47
N PHE A 114 -7.23 2.89 -14.29
CA PHE A 114 -6.41 2.34 -15.36
C PHE A 114 -5.84 0.99 -14.93
N LEU A 115 -6.27 -0.10 -15.58
CA LEU A 115 -5.78 -1.44 -15.29
C LEU A 115 -4.49 -1.74 -16.07
N TRP A 116 -3.35 -1.88 -15.39
CA TRP A 116 -2.07 -2.19 -16.04
C TRP A 116 -2.02 -3.61 -16.64
N ASP A 117 -2.94 -4.52 -16.25
CA ASP A 117 -3.06 -5.84 -16.87
C ASP A 117 -3.31 -5.78 -18.38
N THR A 118 -3.89 -4.68 -18.87
CA THR A 118 -4.19 -4.49 -20.29
C THR A 118 -2.93 -4.22 -21.13
N ILE A 119 -1.85 -3.74 -20.50
CA ILE A 119 -0.62 -3.30 -21.18
C ILE A 119 0.62 -4.14 -20.82
N ARG A 120 0.53 -5.01 -19.80
CA ARG A 120 1.64 -5.79 -19.23
C ARG A 120 2.43 -6.67 -20.19
N SER A 121 1.83 -7.12 -21.29
CA SER A 121 2.51 -7.96 -22.28
C SER A 121 3.39 -7.18 -23.26
N ARG A 122 3.37 -5.84 -23.20
CA ARG A 122 4.06 -4.98 -24.18
C ARG A 122 5.29 -4.32 -23.57
N THR A 123 6.47 -4.69 -24.04
CA THR A 123 7.70 -3.92 -23.76
C THR A 123 7.82 -2.77 -24.77
N VAL A 124 8.05 -1.56 -24.27
CA VAL A 124 8.12 -0.31 -25.07
C VAL A 124 9.33 0.54 -24.66
N ALA A 125 9.68 1.53 -25.47
CA ALA A 125 10.56 2.61 -25.05
C ALA A 125 9.76 3.71 -24.33
N ASP A 126 10.44 4.65 -23.67
CA ASP A 126 9.77 5.73 -22.94
C ASP A 126 9.39 6.91 -23.88
N PHE A 127 8.63 7.89 -23.38
CA PHE A 127 8.08 8.98 -24.21
C PHE A 127 9.16 9.86 -24.85
N ASN A 128 10.31 10.04 -24.19
CA ASN A 128 11.46 10.76 -24.71
C ASN A 128 12.11 10.08 -25.94
N ASP A 129 11.86 8.80 -26.15
CA ASP A 129 12.27 8.05 -27.34
C ASP A 129 11.19 8.07 -28.45
N ALA A 130 10.19 8.95 -28.33
CA ALA A 130 9.05 9.09 -29.24
C ALA A 130 8.19 7.82 -29.40
N ASP A 131 8.26 6.90 -28.44
CA ASP A 131 7.29 5.82 -28.32
C ASP A 131 6.10 6.35 -27.52
N PHE A 132 4.89 6.31 -28.07
CA PHE A 132 3.66 6.74 -27.36
C PHE A 132 2.72 5.57 -27.07
N ARG A 133 3.18 4.33 -27.26
CA ARG A 133 2.40 3.15 -26.94
C ARG A 133 2.41 2.94 -25.43
N ASP A 134 1.25 2.59 -24.89
CA ASP A 134 1.15 2.15 -23.50
C ASP A 134 1.79 0.76 -23.35
N GLY A 135 2.52 0.54 -22.27
CA GLY A 135 3.28 -0.67 -22.05
C GLY A 135 4.18 -0.56 -20.84
N TYR A 136 5.22 -1.36 -20.86
CA TYR A 136 6.24 -1.42 -19.83
C TYR A 136 7.60 -1.06 -20.40
N VAL A 137 8.26 -0.10 -19.77
CA VAL A 137 9.70 0.11 -19.98
C VAL A 137 10.42 -0.87 -19.07
N ARG A 138 11.42 -1.57 -19.62
CA ARG A 138 12.17 -2.61 -18.90
C ARG A 138 13.66 -2.39 -19.09
N ASN A 139 14.40 -2.34 -17.99
CA ASN A 139 15.86 -2.31 -17.99
C ASN A 139 16.40 -3.56 -18.67
N THR A 140 17.51 -3.39 -19.39
CA THR A 140 18.25 -4.50 -20.01
C THR A 140 19.25 -5.15 -19.05
N THR A 141 19.53 -4.51 -17.91
CA THR A 141 20.43 -5.00 -16.88
C THR A 141 19.65 -5.73 -15.78
N TRP A 142 20.13 -6.91 -15.43
CA TRP A 142 19.66 -7.71 -14.30
C TRP A 142 20.33 -7.23 -13.01
N ASN A 143 19.55 -6.98 -11.96
CA ASN A 143 20.10 -6.79 -10.62
C ASN A 143 20.35 -8.17 -10.00
N SER A 144 21.63 -8.56 -9.87
CA SER A 144 22.01 -9.87 -9.32
C SER A 144 21.80 -10.00 -7.82
N ASP A 145 21.78 -8.89 -7.10
CA ASP A 145 21.69 -8.90 -5.64
C ASP A 145 20.26 -9.13 -5.18
N THR A 146 19.29 -8.60 -5.94
CA THR A 146 17.86 -8.71 -5.63
C THR A 146 17.06 -9.52 -6.63
N GLU A 147 17.75 -10.13 -7.60
CA GLU A 147 17.21 -11.03 -8.62
C GLU A 147 16.02 -10.44 -9.39
N ILE A 148 16.18 -9.22 -9.91
CA ILE A 148 15.10 -8.54 -10.65
C ILE A 148 15.58 -7.73 -11.85
N TYR A 149 14.76 -7.67 -12.91
CA TYR A 149 14.85 -6.58 -13.90
C TYR A 149 13.89 -5.48 -13.48
N VAL A 150 14.43 -4.28 -13.34
CA VAL A 150 13.59 -3.12 -13.10
C VAL A 150 12.76 -2.84 -14.33
N SER A 151 11.45 -2.75 -14.13
CA SER A 151 10.48 -2.41 -15.15
C SER A 151 9.34 -1.65 -14.52
N TYR A 152 8.70 -0.79 -15.30
CA TYR A 152 7.65 0.10 -14.81
C TYR A 152 6.63 0.40 -15.90
N PRO A 153 5.37 0.64 -15.52
CA PRO A 153 4.31 0.94 -16.48
C PRO A 153 4.48 2.37 -17.01
N LYS A 154 4.09 2.54 -18.26
CA LYS A 154 4.00 3.82 -18.94
C LYS A 154 2.75 3.80 -19.80
N PHE A 155 1.91 4.82 -19.64
CA PHE A 155 0.57 4.83 -20.23
C PHE A 155 0.03 6.24 -20.40
N THR A 156 -1.00 6.37 -21.23
CA THR A 156 -1.78 7.59 -21.41
C THR A 156 -3.14 7.42 -20.73
N THR A 157 -3.51 8.33 -19.85
CA THR A 157 -4.81 8.31 -19.16
C THR A 157 -5.94 8.70 -20.11
N GLU A 158 -7.19 8.45 -19.72
CA GLU A 158 -8.36 8.90 -20.52
C GLU A 158 -8.46 10.43 -20.64
N HIS A 159 -7.81 11.16 -19.73
CA HIS A 159 -7.70 12.62 -19.75
C HIS A 159 -6.52 13.11 -20.62
N GLY A 160 -5.77 12.22 -21.26
CA GLY A 160 -4.65 12.54 -22.14
C GLY A 160 -3.32 12.77 -21.44
N THR A 161 -3.23 12.51 -20.13
CA THR A 161 -1.98 12.64 -19.38
C THR A 161 -1.04 11.48 -19.71
N HIS A 162 0.17 11.80 -20.16
CA HIS A 162 1.22 10.81 -20.42
C HIS A 162 2.02 10.56 -19.14
N VAL A 163 1.91 9.35 -18.59
CA VAL A 163 2.55 8.96 -17.32
C VAL A 163 3.63 7.93 -17.59
N SER A 164 4.88 8.25 -17.27
CA SER A 164 5.95 7.28 -17.07
C SER A 164 6.11 7.09 -15.56
N PHE A 165 5.85 5.89 -15.06
CA PHE A 165 5.82 5.66 -13.60
C PHE A 165 7.15 6.01 -12.93
N LYS A 166 8.28 5.77 -13.60
CA LYS A 166 9.62 6.17 -13.14
C LYS A 166 9.87 7.65 -13.39
N GLU A 167 9.76 8.10 -14.64
CA GLU A 167 10.29 9.41 -15.05
C GLU A 167 9.36 10.60 -14.72
N GLY A 168 8.05 10.36 -14.56
CA GLY A 168 7.07 11.38 -14.22
C GLY A 168 6.03 11.65 -15.30
N VAL A 169 5.46 12.85 -15.29
CA VAL A 169 4.47 13.30 -16.29
C VAL A 169 5.20 13.86 -17.50
N TRP A 170 4.89 13.35 -18.70
CA TRP A 170 5.53 13.81 -19.94
C TRP A 170 4.82 15.01 -20.56
N ASP A 171 5.59 16.01 -20.98
CA ASP A 171 5.17 17.10 -21.85
C ASP A 171 6.08 17.18 -23.09
N ASN A 172 5.49 17.40 -24.27
CA ASN A 172 6.24 17.44 -25.53
C ASN A 172 7.18 18.65 -25.66
N THR A 173 7.02 19.68 -24.83
CA THR A 173 7.82 20.90 -24.83
C THR A 173 8.88 20.87 -23.74
N THR A 174 8.51 20.47 -22.53
CA THR A 174 9.39 20.53 -21.34
C THR A 174 10.01 19.20 -20.96
N GLY A 175 9.59 18.08 -21.57
CA GLY A 175 10.01 16.74 -21.20
C GLY A 175 9.31 16.24 -19.93
N PHE A 176 10.00 15.38 -19.16
CA PHE A 176 9.44 14.82 -17.92
C PHE A 176 9.42 15.81 -16.76
N ASP A 177 8.27 15.92 -16.11
CA ASP A 177 8.10 16.49 -14.78
C ASP A 177 7.98 15.36 -13.75
N SER A 178 9.12 15.01 -13.15
CA SER A 178 9.21 13.95 -12.14
C SER A 178 8.54 14.34 -10.83
N ASP A 179 8.57 15.63 -10.46
CA ASP A 179 8.03 16.10 -9.18
C ASP A 179 6.51 16.08 -9.17
N ARG A 180 5.85 16.27 -10.32
CA ARG A 180 4.39 16.29 -10.43
C ARG A 180 3.73 14.92 -10.26
N LEU A 181 4.45 13.82 -10.45
CA LEU A 181 3.90 12.46 -10.29
C LEU A 181 4.06 11.96 -8.85
N LYS A 182 2.94 11.71 -8.17
CA LYS A 182 2.87 11.17 -6.81
C LYS A 182 2.31 9.76 -6.82
N VAL A 183 2.78 8.91 -5.91
CA VAL A 183 2.27 7.54 -5.73
C VAL A 183 1.86 7.33 -4.28
N ILE A 184 0.59 7.02 -4.05
CA ILE A 184 0.10 6.49 -2.78
C ILE A 184 -0.11 4.98 -2.95
N ASN A 185 0.59 4.19 -2.16
CA ASN A 185 0.49 2.74 -2.16
C ASN A 185 -0.57 2.31 -1.15
N MET A 186 -1.60 1.58 -1.59
CA MET A 186 -2.77 1.25 -0.77
C MET A 186 -3.04 -0.26 -0.71
N PRO A 187 -2.22 -1.08 -0.03
CA PRO A 187 -2.48 -2.51 0.10
C PRO A 187 -3.57 -2.80 1.14
N VAL A 188 -4.19 -3.98 1.03
CA VAL A 188 -4.89 -4.63 2.16
C VAL A 188 -3.93 -5.54 2.94
N LEU A 189 -4.02 -5.50 4.27
CA LEU A 189 -3.26 -6.38 5.17
C LEU A 189 -3.85 -7.79 5.20
N LYS A 190 -3.04 -8.78 4.83
CA LYS A 190 -3.45 -10.19 4.82
C LYS A 190 -2.28 -11.13 4.95
N SER A 191 -2.53 -12.34 5.45
CA SER A 191 -1.58 -13.44 5.35
C SER A 191 -1.33 -13.87 3.90
N HIS A 192 -0.28 -14.67 3.67
CA HIS A 192 0.07 -15.20 2.36
C HIS A 192 0.73 -16.58 2.46
N PHE A 193 0.33 -17.51 1.58
CA PHE A 193 0.85 -18.88 1.56
C PHE A 193 2.33 -19.06 1.11
N ILE A 194 3.05 -17.98 0.80
CA ILE A 194 4.44 -18.05 0.27
C ILE A 194 5.38 -17.24 1.15
N TYR A 195 5.02 -15.98 1.42
CA TYR A 195 5.85 -15.01 2.17
C TYR A 195 5.24 -14.61 3.51
N GLY A 196 4.24 -15.35 4.00
CA GLY A 196 3.64 -15.13 5.31
C GLY A 196 2.66 -13.96 5.38
N VAL A 197 3.07 -12.76 4.99
CA VAL A 197 2.25 -11.53 5.04
C VAL A 197 2.32 -10.78 3.71
N THR A 198 1.19 -10.18 3.34
CA THR A 198 1.07 -9.17 2.28
C THR A 198 0.78 -7.82 2.94
N GLY A 199 1.63 -6.85 2.62
CA GLY A 199 1.51 -5.45 3.00
C GLY A 199 2.17 -4.56 1.95
N CYS A 200 2.63 -3.37 2.34
CA CYS A 200 3.22 -2.32 1.54
C CYS A 200 4.37 -2.79 0.64
N ILE A 201 5.33 -3.54 1.18
CA ILE A 201 6.49 -4.04 0.41
C ILE A 201 6.03 -5.01 -0.66
N LYS A 202 5.30 -6.05 -0.27
CA LYS A 202 4.82 -7.08 -1.20
C LYS A 202 3.86 -6.51 -2.24
N HIS A 203 3.08 -5.48 -1.90
CA HIS A 203 2.11 -4.90 -2.81
C HIS A 203 2.75 -4.30 -4.06
N TYR A 204 3.97 -3.79 -3.94
CA TYR A 204 4.75 -3.24 -5.06
C TYR A 204 5.03 -4.26 -6.17
N MET A 205 4.78 -5.55 -5.92
CA MET A 205 4.73 -6.62 -6.92
C MET A 205 3.72 -6.37 -8.04
N GLY A 206 2.72 -5.50 -7.82
CA GLY A 206 1.82 -5.01 -8.85
C GLY A 206 2.37 -3.83 -9.68
N VAL A 207 3.67 -3.50 -9.57
CA VAL A 207 4.32 -2.49 -10.41
C VAL A 207 5.00 -3.11 -11.62
N PRO A 208 5.94 -4.07 -11.51
CA PRO A 208 6.80 -4.48 -12.62
C PRO A 208 6.03 -5.24 -13.72
N GLN A 209 6.71 -5.42 -14.86
CA GLN A 209 6.26 -6.25 -15.97
C GLN A 209 6.36 -7.75 -15.58
N GLY A 210 5.25 -8.41 -15.24
CA GLY A 210 5.28 -9.79 -14.76
C GLY A 210 4.00 -10.60 -14.99
N TYR A 211 4.12 -11.93 -14.96
CA TYR A 211 3.05 -12.94 -15.06
C TYR A 211 3.10 -13.99 -13.96
N ILE A 212 1.91 -14.39 -13.46
CA ILE A 212 1.71 -15.56 -12.59
C ILE A 212 1.94 -16.84 -13.41
N ALA A 213 3.19 -17.12 -13.78
CA ALA A 213 3.56 -18.39 -14.40
C ALA A 213 4.37 -19.18 -13.37
N PRO A 214 4.05 -20.46 -13.13
CA PRO A 214 4.94 -21.32 -12.36
C PRO A 214 6.19 -21.58 -13.19
N SER A 215 7.33 -20.99 -12.83
CA SER A 215 8.60 -21.35 -13.47
C SER A 215 9.76 -21.27 -12.50
N VAL A 216 10.44 -22.41 -12.37
CA VAL A 216 11.70 -22.65 -11.67
C VAL A 216 12.92 -22.46 -12.59
N HIS A 217 12.82 -21.62 -13.63
CA HIS A 217 13.86 -21.46 -14.66
C HIS A 217 14.63 -20.14 -14.55
N ILE A 218 15.97 -20.22 -14.53
CA ILE A 218 16.94 -19.11 -14.41
C ILE A 218 16.89 -18.07 -15.54
N THR A 219 16.01 -18.24 -16.53
CA THR A 219 15.82 -17.30 -17.65
C THR A 219 14.52 -16.51 -17.56
N ILE A 220 13.75 -16.65 -16.48
CA ILE A 220 12.55 -15.85 -16.23
C ILE A 220 12.65 -15.18 -14.85
N PRO A 221 12.96 -13.88 -14.82
CA PRO A 221 12.75 -13.02 -13.67
C PRO A 221 11.32 -13.11 -13.17
N HIS A 222 11.12 -13.37 -11.89
CA HIS A 222 9.81 -13.24 -11.28
C HIS A 222 9.89 -12.35 -10.06
N GLU A 223 8.98 -11.38 -10.00
CA GLU A 223 8.73 -10.52 -8.87
C GLU A 223 8.46 -11.33 -7.59
N HIS A 224 7.87 -12.52 -7.73
CA HIS A 224 7.65 -13.46 -6.65
C HIS A 224 8.98 -13.91 -6.02
N PHE A 225 9.92 -14.50 -6.77
CA PHE A 225 11.21 -14.88 -6.17
C PHE A 225 12.01 -13.67 -5.67
N SER A 226 11.98 -12.57 -6.41
CA SER A 226 12.76 -11.38 -6.07
C SER A 226 12.37 -10.77 -4.72
N ILE A 227 11.13 -10.96 -4.24
CA ILE A 227 10.73 -10.42 -2.92
C ILE A 227 11.62 -10.97 -1.84
N ALA A 228 11.95 -12.26 -1.91
CA ALA A 228 12.80 -12.90 -0.94
C ALA A 228 14.15 -12.19 -0.89
N GLN A 229 14.66 -11.66 -2.01
CA GLN A 229 15.93 -10.94 -2.09
C GLN A 229 15.82 -9.41 -1.95
N GLY A 230 14.65 -8.85 -1.64
CA GLY A 230 14.44 -7.41 -1.53
C GLY A 230 14.16 -6.70 -2.88
N GLY A 231 13.86 -7.44 -3.94
CA GLY A 231 13.64 -6.89 -5.29
C GLY A 231 12.51 -5.87 -5.39
N LEU A 232 11.49 -5.93 -4.54
CA LEU A 232 10.43 -4.92 -4.53
C LEU A 232 10.94 -3.57 -4.00
N ALA A 233 11.85 -3.57 -3.04
CA ALA A 233 12.53 -2.36 -2.61
C ALA A 233 13.44 -1.82 -3.71
N THR A 234 14.13 -2.68 -4.47
CA THR A 234 14.89 -2.26 -5.65
C THR A 234 14.00 -1.55 -6.66
N LEU A 235 12.81 -2.09 -6.94
CA LEU A 235 11.86 -1.41 -7.82
C LEU A 235 11.42 -0.06 -7.26
N MET A 236 11.13 0.05 -5.96
CA MET A 236 10.80 1.35 -5.34
C MET A 236 11.92 2.37 -5.54
N VAL A 237 13.17 1.97 -5.32
CA VAL A 237 14.35 2.83 -5.45
C VAL A 237 14.63 3.22 -6.89
N GLU A 238 14.59 2.26 -7.82
CA GLU A 238 14.99 2.48 -9.22
C GLU A 238 13.85 2.98 -10.12
N THR A 239 12.62 3.03 -9.60
CA THR A 239 11.45 3.58 -10.30
C THR A 239 10.87 4.76 -9.54
N ARG A 240 9.92 4.53 -8.63
CA ARG A 240 9.29 5.58 -7.84
C ARG A 240 8.79 5.04 -6.50
N ALA A 241 9.45 5.43 -5.42
CA ALA A 241 8.99 5.13 -4.08
C ALA A 241 7.64 5.83 -3.80
N PRO A 242 6.67 5.15 -3.17
CA PRO A 242 5.44 5.80 -2.74
C PRO A 242 5.75 6.98 -1.79
N ILE A 243 5.10 8.12 -2.02
CA ILE A 243 5.19 9.26 -1.10
C ILE A 243 4.51 8.98 0.24
N LEU A 244 3.56 8.04 0.22
CA LEU A 244 2.79 7.59 1.36
C LEU A 244 2.31 6.16 1.10
N ASN A 245 2.37 5.31 2.12
CA ASN A 245 1.66 4.04 2.15
C ASN A 245 0.46 4.21 3.07
N ILE A 246 -0.72 3.78 2.63
CA ILE A 246 -1.93 3.71 3.46
C ILE A 246 -2.37 2.25 3.47
N LEU A 247 -2.14 1.55 4.57
CA LEU A 247 -2.47 0.15 4.73
C LEU A 247 -3.93 0.00 5.18
N ASP A 248 -4.73 -0.64 4.33
CA ASP A 248 -6.09 -1.07 4.64
C ASP A 248 -6.05 -2.27 5.59
N MET A 249 -6.48 -2.01 6.83
CA MET A 249 -6.65 -3.01 7.88
C MET A 249 -8.11 -2.97 8.38
N ILE A 250 -9.07 -2.76 7.49
CA ILE A 250 -10.49 -2.70 7.85
C ILE A 250 -11.03 -4.13 7.94
N TRP A 251 -10.78 -4.92 6.89
CA TRP A 251 -11.09 -6.35 6.82
C TRP A 251 -9.82 -7.13 6.52
N ILE A 252 -9.29 -7.83 7.51
CA ILE A 252 -7.99 -8.51 7.38
C ILE A 252 -8.15 -10.03 7.27
N ASN A 253 -7.21 -10.67 6.56
CA ASN A 253 -7.06 -12.12 6.62
C ASN A 253 -5.91 -12.48 7.57
N ALA A 254 -6.23 -12.82 8.82
CA ALA A 254 -5.27 -13.20 9.86
C ALA A 254 -4.99 -14.71 9.95
N ASN A 255 -5.29 -15.50 8.91
CA ASN A 255 -5.14 -16.94 8.93
C ASN A 255 -3.68 -17.34 8.64
N PRO A 256 -2.91 -17.89 9.59
CA PRO A 256 -1.49 -18.21 9.39
C PRO A 256 -1.27 -19.33 8.38
N LEU A 257 -0.12 -19.32 7.73
CA LEU A 257 0.27 -20.30 6.72
C LEU A 257 0.20 -21.74 7.24
N GLU A 258 0.73 -21.95 8.44
CA GLU A 258 0.94 -23.26 9.06
C GLU A 258 -0.34 -23.83 9.67
N SER A 259 -1.28 -22.97 10.02
CA SER A 259 -2.43 -23.32 10.86
C SER A 259 -3.76 -23.27 10.13
N SER A 260 -3.80 -22.76 8.90
CA SER A 260 -5.05 -22.57 8.17
C SER A 260 -4.92 -22.76 6.67
N SER A 261 -5.91 -23.42 6.08
CA SER A 261 -6.13 -23.46 4.63
C SER A 261 -6.75 -22.17 4.09
N LYS A 262 -7.24 -21.28 4.96
CA LYS A 262 -7.88 -20.00 4.61
C LYS A 262 -6.89 -18.83 4.51
N ARG A 263 -5.59 -19.13 4.53
CA ARG A 263 -4.50 -18.16 4.33
C ARG A 263 -4.62 -17.43 2.99
N GLY A 264 -4.14 -16.20 2.92
CA GLY A 264 -4.18 -15.41 1.70
C GLY A 264 -3.29 -15.98 0.58
N PRO A 265 -3.36 -15.42 -0.64
CA PRO A 265 -3.74 -14.03 -0.91
C PRO A 265 -5.24 -13.75 -1.05
N TYR A 266 -6.07 -14.81 -1.03
CA TYR A 266 -7.53 -14.69 -1.00
C TYR A 266 -8.03 -14.01 0.28
N GLY A 267 -9.22 -13.40 0.23
CA GLY A 267 -9.88 -12.80 1.39
C GLY A 267 -11.41 -12.84 1.22
N ASN A 268 -12.01 -14.03 1.33
CA ASN A 268 -13.47 -14.12 1.26
C ASN A 268 -14.11 -13.58 2.55
N TYR A 269 -15.34 -13.05 2.42
CA TYR A 269 -16.08 -12.43 3.52
C TYR A 269 -16.28 -13.34 4.73
N ASP A 270 -16.36 -14.66 4.55
CA ASP A 270 -16.68 -15.63 5.60
C ASP A 270 -15.51 -15.93 6.56
N TYR A 271 -14.29 -15.47 6.23
CA TYR A 271 -13.11 -15.77 7.05
C TYR A 271 -12.12 -14.63 7.25
N THR A 272 -12.46 -13.43 6.77
CA THR A 272 -11.78 -12.20 7.17
C THR A 272 -12.37 -11.64 8.44
N THR A 273 -11.55 -10.92 9.20
CA THR A 273 -11.95 -10.29 10.45
C THR A 273 -12.06 -8.79 10.28
N TYR A 274 -13.14 -8.20 10.78
CA TYR A 274 -13.30 -6.76 10.88
C TYR A 274 -12.43 -6.20 12.00
N THR A 275 -11.62 -5.21 11.70
CA THR A 275 -10.76 -4.51 12.68
C THR A 275 -11.00 -3.00 12.67
N ASP A 276 -11.52 -2.43 11.58
CA ASP A 276 -11.78 -0.98 11.45
C ASP A 276 -10.56 -0.08 11.61
N ILE A 277 -9.41 -0.57 11.16
CA ILE A 277 -8.13 0.12 11.30
C ILE A 277 -7.64 0.56 9.93
N ILE A 278 -7.11 1.77 9.86
CA ILE A 278 -6.25 2.20 8.75
C ILE A 278 -4.96 2.74 9.32
N GLY A 279 -3.85 2.50 8.61
CA GLY A 279 -2.53 2.97 9.02
C GLY A 279 -1.80 3.65 7.87
N ALA A 280 -0.93 4.60 8.18
CA ALA A 280 -0.09 5.26 7.19
C ALA A 280 1.37 5.40 7.63
N SER A 281 2.27 5.40 6.65
CA SER A 281 3.69 5.69 6.82
C SER A 281 4.36 5.98 5.48
N GLN A 282 5.43 6.80 5.51
CA GLN A 282 6.37 6.87 4.38
C GLN A 282 7.35 5.69 4.36
N ASP A 283 7.48 4.96 5.47
CA ASP A 283 8.32 3.77 5.60
C ASP A 283 7.46 2.50 5.44
N PRO A 284 7.48 1.85 4.26
CA PRO A 284 6.68 0.65 4.01
C PRO A 284 7.09 -0.55 4.88
N VAL A 285 8.36 -0.62 5.32
CA VAL A 285 8.85 -1.70 6.18
C VAL A 285 8.31 -1.54 7.59
N ALA A 286 8.38 -0.31 8.14
CA ALA A 286 7.85 -0.02 9.46
C ALA A 286 6.35 -0.29 9.54
N LEU A 287 5.58 0.11 8.52
CA LEU A 287 4.14 -0.11 8.48
C LEU A 287 3.79 -1.60 8.42
N ASP A 288 4.46 -2.38 7.58
CA ASP A 288 4.25 -3.82 7.47
C ASP A 288 4.62 -4.57 8.76
N TYR A 289 5.78 -4.23 9.35
CA TYR A 289 6.22 -4.79 10.62
C TYR A 289 5.19 -4.47 11.73
N TRP A 290 4.83 -3.19 11.88
CA TRP A 290 3.93 -2.74 12.94
C TRP A 290 2.56 -3.38 12.79
N ALA A 291 2.00 -3.40 11.58
CA ALA A 291 0.67 -3.92 11.31
C ALA A 291 0.58 -5.43 11.57
N SER A 292 1.61 -6.19 11.17
CA SER A 292 1.59 -7.61 11.46
C SER A 292 1.65 -7.89 12.95
N LYS A 293 2.53 -7.18 13.67
CA LYS A 293 2.74 -7.39 15.11
C LYS A 293 1.58 -6.93 15.98
N ASN A 294 0.92 -5.83 15.61
CA ASN A 294 -0.09 -5.18 16.45
C ASN A 294 -1.53 -5.43 16.00
N VAL A 295 -1.75 -5.93 14.78
CA VAL A 295 -3.09 -6.21 14.25
C VAL A 295 -3.21 -7.68 13.84
N LEU A 296 -2.37 -8.14 12.91
CA LEU A 296 -2.52 -9.45 12.29
C LEU A 296 -2.31 -10.60 13.30
N ILE A 297 -1.24 -10.56 14.09
CA ILE A 297 -0.93 -11.58 15.10
C ILE A 297 -1.97 -11.60 16.23
N PRO A 298 -2.33 -10.48 16.86
CA PRO A 298 -3.38 -10.48 17.90
C PRO A 298 -4.69 -11.09 17.43
N VAL A 299 -5.12 -10.82 16.18
CA VAL A 299 -6.32 -11.44 15.61
C VAL A 299 -6.11 -12.94 15.35
N ALA A 300 -4.95 -13.35 14.84
CA ALA A 300 -4.64 -14.77 14.64
C ALA A 300 -4.67 -15.58 15.97
N MET A 301 -4.17 -14.99 17.06
CA MET A 301 -4.12 -15.61 18.40
C MET A 301 -5.51 -15.95 18.97
N LEU A 302 -6.59 -15.35 18.44
CA LEU A 302 -7.95 -15.69 18.83
C LEU A 302 -8.34 -17.11 18.41
N SER A 303 -7.71 -17.66 17.37
CA SER A 303 -8.07 -18.96 16.79
C SER A 303 -6.89 -19.94 16.64
N TYR A 304 -5.64 -19.47 16.78
CA TYR A 304 -4.45 -20.27 16.48
C TYR A 304 -3.38 -20.13 17.56
N VAL A 305 -2.70 -21.25 17.86
CA VAL A 305 -1.52 -21.29 18.75
C VAL A 305 -0.18 -21.27 17.99
N THR A 306 -0.23 -21.48 16.68
CA THR A 306 0.93 -21.41 15.78
C THR A 306 0.64 -20.38 14.69
N TYR A 307 1.46 -19.34 14.63
CA TYR A 307 1.25 -18.19 13.75
C TYR A 307 2.58 -17.55 13.30
N SER A 308 3.66 -18.33 13.32
CA SER A 308 5.03 -17.89 13.02
C SER A 308 5.18 -17.21 11.66
N SER A 309 4.43 -17.65 10.64
CA SER A 309 4.42 -17.03 9.31
C SER A 309 4.00 -15.57 9.29
N LEU A 310 3.28 -15.11 10.32
CA LEU A 310 2.84 -13.73 10.46
C LEU A 310 3.84 -12.90 11.29
N ASP A 311 4.75 -13.54 12.00
CA ASP A 311 5.60 -12.88 12.97
C ASP A 311 6.80 -12.18 12.29
N PRO A 312 6.87 -10.84 12.33
CA PRO A 312 8.00 -10.12 11.75
C PRO A 312 9.30 -10.28 12.55
N ASP A 313 9.28 -10.94 13.72
CA ASP A 313 10.48 -11.30 14.49
C ASP A 313 10.91 -12.76 14.29
N TYR A 314 10.11 -13.55 13.57
CA TYR A 314 10.44 -14.93 13.28
C TYR A 314 11.36 -15.01 12.05
N GLU A 315 12.66 -15.23 12.31
CA GLU A 315 13.73 -15.34 11.30
C GLU A 315 14.20 -16.80 11.10
N PRO A 316 13.36 -17.73 10.61
CA PRO A 316 13.87 -19.03 10.22
C PRO A 316 14.80 -18.87 9.01
N LEU A 317 15.89 -19.62 9.01
CA LEU A 317 16.70 -19.78 7.80
C LEU A 317 15.89 -20.65 6.83
N SER A 318 15.42 -20.08 5.73
CA SER A 318 14.87 -20.85 4.62
C SER A 318 15.97 -21.10 3.60
N PRO A 319 16.43 -22.35 3.38
CA PRO A 319 16.95 -22.70 2.06
C PRO A 319 15.78 -22.43 1.11
N GLN A 320 15.88 -21.53 0.14
CA GLN A 320 14.79 -21.20 -0.78
C GLN A 320 14.13 -22.50 -1.29
N TYR A 321 13.02 -22.91 -0.67
CA TYR A 321 12.40 -24.20 -0.90
C TYR A 321 11.15 -23.98 -1.72
N VAL A 322 11.16 -24.52 -2.93
CA VAL A 322 9.98 -24.58 -3.80
C VAL A 322 9.11 -25.76 -3.38
N GLY A 323 7.93 -25.50 -2.82
CA GLY A 323 6.98 -26.55 -2.47
C GLY A 323 5.63 -26.07 -1.94
N TYR A 324 4.55 -26.74 -2.33
CA TYR A 324 3.21 -26.49 -1.79
C TYR A 324 3.19 -26.81 -0.28
N GLY A 325 2.89 -25.81 0.55
CA GLY A 325 2.67 -25.98 2.00
C GLY A 325 3.83 -25.57 2.90
N GLN A 326 4.89 -24.96 2.36
CA GLN A 326 5.97 -24.35 3.13
C GLN A 326 6.22 -22.92 2.64
N MET A 327 6.71 -22.09 3.56
CA MET A 327 7.06 -20.69 3.30
C MET A 327 8.38 -20.64 2.51
N GLU A 328 8.42 -19.95 1.37
CA GLU A 328 9.64 -19.85 0.56
C GLU A 328 10.70 -18.99 1.24
N GLU A 329 10.28 -17.90 1.88
CA GLU A 329 11.11 -17.02 2.69
C GLU A 329 10.27 -16.38 3.80
N SER A 330 10.88 -16.15 4.97
CA SER A 330 10.18 -15.56 6.10
C SER A 330 9.79 -14.10 5.89
N PHE A 331 8.67 -13.72 6.50
CA PHE A 331 8.23 -12.33 6.53
C PHE A 331 9.33 -11.41 7.07
N HIS A 332 10.00 -11.84 8.14
CA HIS A 332 11.15 -11.15 8.70
C HIS A 332 12.26 -10.92 7.66
N ASN A 333 12.70 -11.98 6.98
CA ASN A 333 13.89 -11.93 6.11
C ASN A 333 13.68 -11.00 4.92
N TYR A 334 12.52 -11.08 4.26
CA TYR A 334 12.29 -10.20 3.13
C TYR A 334 12.07 -8.75 3.57
N LEU A 335 11.47 -8.49 4.74
CA LEU A 335 11.39 -7.14 5.30
C LEU A 335 12.78 -6.60 5.60
N ARG A 336 13.66 -7.41 6.22
CA ARG A 336 15.04 -7.03 6.54
C ARG A 336 15.83 -6.68 5.29
N ARG A 337 15.78 -7.52 4.25
CA ARG A 337 16.48 -7.25 2.98
C ARG A 337 15.90 -6.02 2.27
N SER A 338 14.58 -5.85 2.27
CA SER A 338 13.93 -4.65 1.72
C SER A 338 14.35 -3.38 2.47
N LYS A 339 14.44 -3.44 3.80
CA LYS A 339 14.93 -2.35 4.65
C LYS A 339 16.37 -1.98 4.31
N ASP A 340 17.24 -2.96 4.08
CA ASP A 340 18.63 -2.72 3.72
C ASP A 340 18.72 -2.00 2.37
N VAL A 341 18.02 -2.50 1.34
CA VAL A 341 17.95 -1.86 0.00
C VAL A 341 17.45 -0.41 0.08
N LEU A 342 16.40 -0.13 0.85
CA LEU A 342 15.86 1.22 1.01
C LEU A 342 16.87 2.16 1.70
N ASN A 343 17.50 1.71 2.79
CA ASN A 343 18.47 2.54 3.52
C ASN A 343 19.73 2.81 2.71
N ASP A 344 20.21 1.83 1.94
CA ASP A 344 21.38 2.00 1.06
C ASP A 344 21.12 3.05 -0.04
N ALA A 345 19.86 3.22 -0.43
CA ALA A 345 19.41 4.27 -1.34
C ALA A 345 19.09 5.61 -0.66
N GLY A 346 19.26 5.71 0.67
CA GLY A 346 18.95 6.92 1.45
C GLY A 346 17.47 7.11 1.78
N LEU A 347 16.61 6.09 1.56
CA LEU A 347 15.22 6.09 1.99
C LEU A 347 15.11 5.53 3.40
N GLN A 348 14.40 6.24 4.29
CA GLN A 348 14.22 5.79 5.67
C GLN A 348 13.42 4.48 5.70
N ALA A 349 14.05 3.42 6.23
CA ALA A 349 13.39 2.15 6.51
C ALA A 349 13.86 1.53 7.82
N THR A 350 12.95 1.07 8.68
CA THR A 350 13.29 0.46 9.98
C THR A 350 12.40 -0.70 10.38
N MET A 351 13.01 -1.71 11.01
CA MET A 351 12.32 -2.76 11.79
C MET A 351 12.46 -2.52 13.30
N ASN A 352 13.16 -1.47 13.72
CA ASN A 352 13.25 -1.08 15.11
C ASN A 352 11.99 -0.30 15.52
N GLN A 353 11.17 -0.91 16.36
CA GLN A 353 9.89 -0.36 16.85
C GLN A 353 10.01 1.02 17.48
N THR A 354 11.14 1.38 18.11
CA THR A 354 11.32 2.70 18.72
C THR A 354 11.65 3.81 17.71
N LYS A 355 11.84 3.44 16.44
CA LYS A 355 12.15 4.36 15.34
C LYS A 355 11.06 4.39 14.26
N MET A 356 9.99 3.61 14.42
CA MET A 356 8.91 3.52 13.44
C MET A 356 8.10 4.82 13.43
N ASN A 357 7.83 5.33 12.24
CA ASN A 357 6.90 6.43 12.03
C ASN A 357 5.60 5.86 11.44
N VAL A 358 4.70 5.39 12.29
CA VAL A 358 3.45 4.74 11.88
C VAL A 358 2.28 5.47 12.54
N PHE A 359 1.35 5.91 11.69
CA PHE A 359 0.14 6.63 12.09
C PHE A 359 -1.04 5.67 11.96
N VAL A 360 -1.89 5.58 12.98
CA VAL A 360 -2.98 4.60 13.00
C VAL A 360 -4.23 5.27 13.56
N THR A 361 -5.35 5.03 12.91
CA THR A 361 -6.66 5.40 13.42
C THR A 361 -7.51 4.15 13.57
N GLU A 362 -8.08 3.96 14.75
CA GLU A 362 -9.18 3.04 15.00
C GLU A 362 -10.48 3.85 14.97
N LEU A 363 -11.45 3.44 14.14
CA LEU A 363 -12.81 3.94 14.27
C LEU A 363 -13.48 3.13 15.39
N GLU A 364 -13.88 3.77 16.48
CA GLU A 364 -14.67 3.07 17.50
C GLU A 364 -15.92 2.47 16.83
N ALA A 365 -16.06 1.15 16.92
CA ALA A 365 -17.35 0.51 16.73
C ALA A 365 -18.32 1.22 17.69
N LEU A 366 -19.38 1.83 17.14
CA LEU A 366 -20.52 2.31 17.92
C LEU A 366 -21.05 1.13 18.73
N LYS A 367 -20.55 0.96 19.96
CA LYS A 367 -21.21 0.11 20.95
C LYS A 367 -22.61 0.69 21.11
N GLU A 368 -23.64 -0.15 21.01
CA GLU A 368 -25.01 0.23 21.33
C GLU A 368 -25.00 1.08 22.60
N SER A 369 -25.39 2.35 22.44
CA SER A 369 -25.30 3.34 23.49
C SER A 369 -26.31 3.02 24.58
N ASP A 370 -25.82 2.90 25.82
CA ASP A 370 -26.65 3.07 27.00
C ASP A 370 -27.33 4.45 26.90
N PRO A 371 -28.68 4.52 26.84
CA PRO A 371 -29.41 5.77 26.61
C PRO A 371 -29.24 6.80 27.74
N ASN A 372 -28.58 6.45 28.85
CA ASN A 372 -28.29 7.35 29.96
C ASN A 372 -26.81 7.69 30.15
N ALA A 373 -25.91 7.18 29.30
CA ALA A 373 -24.49 7.52 29.37
C ALA A 373 -24.21 8.87 28.67
N LEU A 374 -23.50 9.77 29.35
CA LEU A 374 -22.91 10.96 28.74
C LEU A 374 -21.89 10.53 27.68
N ASP A 375 -22.26 10.70 26.40
CA ASP A 375 -21.46 10.41 25.20
C ASP A 375 -20.04 11.01 25.25
N PRO A 376 -19.00 10.17 25.32
CA PRO A 376 -17.64 10.57 25.03
C PRO A 376 -17.19 9.90 23.73
N LEU A 377 -17.19 10.62 22.61
CA LEU A 377 -16.29 10.34 21.49
C LEU A 377 -14.87 10.17 22.05
N ALA A 378 -14.38 8.93 22.10
CA ALA A 378 -13.04 8.62 22.57
C ALA A 378 -12.13 8.40 21.36
N LEU A 379 -11.39 9.43 20.98
CA LEU A 379 -10.28 9.28 20.06
C LEU A 379 -9.14 8.56 20.80
N VAL A 380 -8.79 7.34 20.41
CA VAL A 380 -7.61 6.65 20.94
C VAL A 380 -6.40 7.04 20.08
N LEU A 381 -5.62 7.99 20.57
CA LEU A 381 -4.34 8.38 19.98
C LEU A 381 -3.24 7.44 20.49
N VAL A 382 -2.69 6.57 19.64
CA VAL A 382 -1.48 5.79 19.97
C VAL A 382 -0.28 6.50 19.35
N VAL A 383 0.42 7.31 20.15
CA VAL A 383 1.70 7.93 19.75
C VAL A 383 2.83 7.15 20.40
N ILE A 384 3.69 6.52 19.60
CA ILE A 384 4.92 5.88 20.07
C ILE A 384 6.05 6.91 19.98
N LEU A 385 6.40 7.54 21.11
CA LEU A 385 7.54 8.47 21.17
C LEU A 385 8.78 7.76 21.73
N PRO A 386 9.95 7.86 21.10
CA PRO A 386 11.20 7.49 21.74
C PRO A 386 11.63 8.62 22.68
N ILE A 387 11.48 8.40 24.00
CA ILE A 387 12.24 9.18 24.98
C ILE A 387 13.55 8.43 25.21
N SER A 388 14.65 9.15 24.99
CA SER A 388 16.02 8.70 25.22
C SER A 388 16.13 7.75 26.42
N ALA A 389 16.74 6.58 26.18
CA ALA A 389 17.10 5.55 27.15
C ALA A 389 15.93 4.92 27.94
N GLY A 390 15.23 3.98 27.30
CA GLY A 390 14.73 2.78 27.97
C GLY A 390 13.33 2.81 28.57
N ILE A 391 12.52 3.86 28.35
CA ILE A 391 11.11 3.89 28.77
C ILE A 391 10.24 4.10 27.53
N ILE A 392 9.44 3.09 27.19
CA ILE A 392 8.31 3.23 26.26
C ILE A 392 7.16 3.79 27.07
N VAL A 393 6.75 5.02 26.78
CA VAL A 393 5.49 5.57 27.31
C VAL A 393 4.44 5.41 26.22
N THR A 394 3.51 4.47 26.41
CA THR A 394 2.25 4.48 25.66
C THR A 394 1.41 5.62 26.22
N VAL A 395 1.44 6.78 25.58
CA VAL A 395 0.55 7.88 25.95
C VAL A 395 -0.79 7.66 25.25
N VAL A 396 -1.80 7.21 26.00
CA VAL A 396 -3.19 7.24 25.55
C VAL A 396 -3.72 8.65 25.85
N VAL A 397 -3.79 9.51 24.83
CA VAL A 397 -4.39 10.84 24.97
C VAL A 397 -5.89 10.74 24.71
N ILE A 398 -6.71 10.90 25.76
CA ILE A 398 -8.16 11.02 25.64
C ILE A 398 -8.51 12.51 25.47
N MET A 399 -8.73 12.97 24.25
CA MET A 399 -9.19 14.34 24.00
C MET A 399 -10.72 14.42 24.09
N LYS A 400 -11.23 15.00 25.19
CA LYS A 400 -12.65 15.41 25.28
C LYS A 400 -12.82 16.80 24.67
N ARG A 401 -13.52 16.91 23.55
CA ARG A 401 -13.93 18.22 23.02
C ARG A 401 -15.09 18.78 23.86
N ARG A 402 -14.91 19.95 24.48
CA ARG A 402 -16.02 20.75 25.02
C ARG A 402 -16.78 21.35 23.84
N ARG A 403 -18.11 21.14 23.80
CA ARG A 403 -19.01 21.76 22.81
C ARG A 403 -18.86 23.29 22.85
N LYS A 404 -18.74 23.89 21.67
CA LYS A 404 -19.35 25.18 21.34
C LYS A 404 -20.18 24.97 20.09
#